data_AF-A0A453EE80-F1
#
_entry.id   AF-A0A453EE80-F1
#
_cell.length_a   1.000
_cell.length_b   1.000
_cell.length_c   1.000
_cell.angle_alpha   90.00
_cell.angle_beta   90.00
_cell.angle_gamma   90.00
#
_symmetry.space_group_name_H-M   'P 1'
#
loop_
_entity.id
_entity.type
_entity.pdbx_description
1 polymer ?
#
loop_
_entity_poly.entity_id
_entity_poly.type
_entity_poly.pdbx_seq_one_letter_code
_entity_poly.pdbx_strand_id
1 'polypeptide(L)'
;MASSTPYLAVLLCLTSLLQASLTAGFELPESEVRSRFSKWMTKYSKRYSCHEEEEKRFGIFKTNTNSIGAFASQTTVNAVVGGFGPQTITTVRVGMNRFGDLNPSEVVEQFTGFNNTAFRTPKPSPLPYHSWKPCCVDWRSSGAVTGVKFQGSCLSCWAFAAVAAIEGMNKIRTGELVSLSEQQLVDCDTGSSGCSGGRSDTALGLAAARGGLTSEAKYPYSGIQGSCDVDKSLFDNQASVKGFKAVPPNDEHQLALAVAMQPVTVYIDASAWEFQFYTGGIYRGPCSSEATRVNHAVTIVGYCEGPGDNNKYWIAKNSWSNDWGDQGYIYLAKDVSWRTGTCGLATSPFYPTA
;
A
#
# COMPACT_ATOMS: atom_id res chain seq x y z
N MET A 1 -39.09 -58.89 21.62
CA MET A 1 -38.11 -58.18 20.79
C MET A 1 -38.86 -57.20 19.91
N ALA A 2 -39.11 -55.99 20.41
CA ALA A 2 -39.89 -54.96 19.72
C ALA A 2 -38.95 -53.88 19.20
N SER A 3 -39.08 -53.57 17.91
CA SER A 3 -38.22 -52.70 17.11
C SER A 3 -38.40 -51.23 17.46
N SER A 4 -37.40 -50.62 18.09
CA SER A 4 -37.29 -49.19 18.33
C SER A 4 -36.32 -48.55 17.32
N THR A 5 -36.74 -48.45 16.06
CA THR A 5 -35.92 -47.90 14.96
C THR A 5 -36.50 -46.73 14.14
N PRO A 6 -37.73 -46.20 14.34
CA PRO A 6 -38.17 -45.04 13.54
C PRO A 6 -37.79 -43.68 14.13
N TYR A 7 -37.60 -43.56 15.46
CA TYR A 7 -37.36 -42.26 16.11
C TYR A 7 -35.92 -41.74 16.00
N LEU A 8 -34.94 -42.65 15.92
CA LEU A 8 -33.52 -42.28 15.82
C LEU A 8 -33.17 -41.71 14.43
N ALA A 9 -33.81 -42.22 13.37
CA ALA A 9 -33.62 -41.74 12.00
C ALA A 9 -34.22 -40.34 11.79
N VAL A 10 -35.34 -40.03 12.44
CA VAL A 10 -35.98 -38.70 12.35
C VAL A 10 -35.17 -37.64 13.11
N LEU A 11 -34.59 -37.98 14.27
CA LEU A 11 -33.71 -37.06 15.00
C LEU A 11 -32.41 -36.75 14.23
N LEU A 12 -31.79 -37.76 13.60
CA LEU A 12 -30.58 -37.58 12.79
C LEU A 12 -30.82 -36.72 11.54
N CYS A 13 -32.01 -36.78 10.95
CA CYS A 13 -32.40 -35.98 9.79
C CYS A 13 -32.72 -34.52 10.16
N LEU A 14 -33.27 -34.27 11.36
CA LEU A 14 -33.51 -32.92 11.87
C LEU A 14 -32.20 -32.22 12.28
N THR A 15 -31.21 -32.95 12.81
CA THR A 15 -29.90 -32.38 13.12
C THR A 15 -29.06 -32.07 11.89
N SER A 16 -29.16 -32.86 10.82
CA SER A 16 -28.48 -32.58 9.54
C SER A 16 -29.10 -31.40 8.80
N LEU A 17 -30.43 -31.19 8.89
CA LEU A 17 -31.10 -30.00 8.37
C LEU A 17 -30.78 -28.73 9.19
N LEU A 18 -30.56 -28.84 10.50
CA LEU A 18 -30.10 -27.73 11.34
C LEU A 18 -28.61 -27.38 11.09
N GLN A 19 -27.76 -28.36 10.78
CA GLN A 19 -26.37 -28.12 10.40
C GLN A 19 -26.23 -27.56 8.97
N ALA A 20 -27.15 -27.91 8.06
CA ALA A 20 -27.20 -27.34 6.71
C ALA A 20 -27.68 -25.87 6.68
N SER A 21 -28.35 -25.39 7.76
CA SER A 21 -28.79 -23.99 7.87
C SER A 21 -27.77 -23.08 8.58
N LEU A 22 -26.63 -23.61 9.04
CA LEU A 22 -25.56 -22.85 9.70
C LEU A 22 -24.37 -22.52 8.79
N THR A 23 -24.41 -22.89 7.50
CA THR A 23 -23.32 -22.64 6.54
C THR A 23 -23.74 -21.81 5.31
N ALA A 24 -24.98 -21.34 5.25
CA ALA A 24 -25.34 -20.29 4.30
C ALA A 24 -24.81 -18.96 4.82
N GLY A 25 -23.67 -18.50 4.29
CA GLY A 25 -23.21 -17.14 4.51
C GLY A 25 -24.36 -16.16 4.22
N PHE A 26 -24.59 -15.20 5.11
CA PHE A 26 -25.66 -14.21 4.96
C PHE A 26 -25.36 -13.32 3.75
N GLU A 27 -25.84 -13.71 2.57
CA GLU A 27 -25.80 -12.85 1.39
C GLU A 27 -26.86 -11.76 1.51
N LEU A 28 -26.44 -10.51 1.38
CA LEU A 28 -27.37 -9.38 1.41
C LEU A 28 -28.33 -9.45 0.21
N PRO A 29 -29.62 -9.10 0.39
CA PRO A 29 -30.56 -9.00 -0.72
C PRO A 29 -30.03 -8.05 -1.79
N GLU A 30 -30.25 -8.39 -3.07
CA GLU A 30 -29.68 -7.60 -4.17
C GLU A 30 -30.12 -6.13 -4.14
N SER A 31 -31.36 -5.85 -3.75
CA SER A 31 -31.89 -4.49 -3.60
C SER A 31 -31.09 -3.65 -2.58
N GLU A 32 -30.67 -4.26 -1.47
CA GLU A 32 -29.83 -3.63 -0.46
C GLU A 32 -28.42 -3.36 -1.00
N VAL A 33 -27.81 -4.32 -1.71
CA VAL A 33 -26.50 -4.12 -2.33
C VAL A 33 -26.54 -3.05 -3.41
N ARG A 34 -27.60 -2.97 -4.22
CA ARG A 34 -27.81 -1.90 -5.20
C ARG A 34 -27.92 -0.53 -4.53
N SER A 35 -28.62 -0.42 -3.40
CA SER A 35 -28.67 0.81 -2.61
C SER A 35 -27.28 1.23 -2.12
N ARG A 36 -26.49 0.28 -1.62
CA ARG A 36 -25.10 0.52 -1.19
C ARG A 36 -24.21 0.95 -2.35
N PHE A 37 -24.34 0.30 -3.50
CA PHE A 37 -23.60 0.63 -4.71
C PHE A 37 -23.90 2.06 -5.17
N SER A 38 -25.18 2.47 -5.22
CA SER A 38 -25.57 3.84 -5.58
C SER A 38 -24.98 4.91 -4.65
N LYS A 39 -25.03 4.68 -3.33
CA LYS A 39 -24.39 5.57 -2.33
C LYS A 39 -22.88 5.62 -2.50
N TRP A 40 -22.26 4.47 -2.73
CA TRP A 40 -20.83 4.34 -2.95
C TRP A 40 -20.39 5.05 -4.24
N MET A 41 -21.14 4.93 -5.33
CA MET A 41 -20.88 5.64 -6.58
C MET A 41 -20.91 7.14 -6.37
N THR A 42 -21.89 7.63 -5.60
CA THR A 42 -21.99 9.06 -5.27
C THR A 42 -20.80 9.50 -4.42
N LYS A 43 -20.41 8.74 -3.40
CA LYS A 43 -19.26 9.04 -2.54
C LYS A 43 -17.97 9.20 -3.35
N TYR A 44 -17.71 8.30 -4.29
CA TYR A 44 -16.46 8.28 -5.06
C TYR A 44 -16.58 8.90 -6.46
N SER A 45 -17.69 9.58 -6.75
CA SER A 45 -17.98 10.22 -8.04
C SER A 45 -17.82 9.27 -9.23
N LYS A 46 -18.23 8.01 -9.07
CA LYS A 46 -18.14 6.97 -10.09
C LYS A 46 -19.20 7.19 -11.16
N ARG A 47 -18.80 7.03 -12.42
CA ARG A 47 -19.66 7.14 -13.61
C ARG A 47 -19.24 6.09 -14.61
N TYR A 48 -20.20 5.49 -15.28
CA TYR A 48 -19.97 4.46 -16.29
C TYR A 48 -20.51 4.92 -17.64
N SER A 49 -19.88 4.48 -18.73
CA SER A 49 -20.20 4.92 -20.09
C SER A 49 -21.53 4.38 -20.60
N CYS A 50 -21.95 3.20 -20.12
CA CYS A 50 -23.20 2.54 -20.49
C CYS A 50 -23.71 1.67 -19.34
N HIS A 51 -24.99 1.26 -19.45
CA HIS A 51 -25.64 0.39 -18.47
C HIS A 51 -24.96 -0.98 -18.32
N GLU A 52 -24.43 -1.53 -19.42
CA GLU A 52 -23.75 -2.83 -19.40
C GLU A 52 -22.46 -2.80 -18.56
N GLU A 53 -21.67 -1.72 -18.67
CA GLU A 53 -20.50 -1.50 -17.81
C GLU A 53 -20.92 -1.27 -16.35
N GLU A 54 -22.00 -0.52 -16.10
CA GLU A 54 -22.52 -0.33 -14.74
C GLU A 54 -22.93 -1.65 -14.08
N GLU A 55 -23.65 -2.53 -14.78
CA GLU A 55 -24.04 -3.85 -14.25
C GLU A 55 -22.83 -4.76 -14.00
N LYS A 56 -21.83 -4.74 -14.89
CA LYS A 56 -20.56 -5.43 -14.66
C LYS A 56 -19.87 -4.93 -13.39
N ARG A 57 -19.79 -3.61 -13.22
CA ARG A 57 -19.16 -2.96 -12.06
C ARG A 57 -19.93 -3.22 -10.77
N PHE A 58 -21.26 -3.25 -10.85
CA PHE A 58 -22.13 -3.69 -9.76
C PHE A 58 -21.84 -5.14 -9.36
N GLY A 59 -21.68 -6.05 -10.32
CA GLY A 59 -21.32 -7.46 -10.05
C GLY A 59 -20.01 -7.61 -9.28
N ILE A 60 -18.97 -6.84 -9.68
CA ILE A 60 -17.68 -6.81 -8.97
C ILE A 60 -17.85 -6.21 -7.57
N PHE A 61 -18.57 -5.09 -7.45
CA PHE A 61 -18.87 -4.44 -6.17
C PHE A 61 -19.63 -5.35 -5.20
N LYS A 62 -20.62 -6.09 -5.68
CA LYS A 62 -21.37 -7.09 -4.91
C LYS A 62 -20.44 -8.18 -4.39
N THR A 63 -19.59 -8.72 -5.27
CA THR A 63 -18.61 -9.75 -4.90
C THR A 63 -17.66 -9.24 -3.82
N ASN A 64 -17.08 -8.05 -4.00
CA ASN A 64 -16.19 -7.44 -3.02
C ASN A 64 -16.90 -7.14 -1.68
N THR A 65 -18.13 -6.67 -1.72
CA THR A 65 -18.95 -6.41 -0.52
C THR A 65 -19.17 -7.70 0.28
N ASN A 66 -19.51 -8.80 -0.38
CA ASN A 66 -19.71 -10.09 0.25
C ASN A 66 -18.40 -10.62 0.85
N SER A 67 -17.28 -10.53 0.12
CA SER A 67 -15.97 -10.94 0.60
C SER A 67 -15.50 -10.15 1.83
N ILE A 68 -15.74 -8.84 1.88
CA ILE A 68 -15.48 -8.00 3.07
C ILE A 68 -16.30 -8.48 4.27
N GLY A 69 -17.59 -8.77 4.08
CA GLY A 69 -18.46 -9.30 5.14
C GLY A 69 -18.00 -10.66 5.67
N ALA A 70 -17.58 -11.55 4.77
CA ALA A 70 -17.05 -12.86 5.13
C ALA A 70 -15.72 -12.76 5.91
N PHE A 71 -14.80 -11.89 5.49
CA PHE A 71 -13.51 -11.68 6.16
C PHE A 71 -13.69 -11.20 7.62
N ALA A 72 -14.61 -10.25 7.84
CA ALA A 72 -14.92 -9.74 9.17
C ALA A 72 -15.44 -10.84 10.11
N SER A 73 -16.27 -11.75 9.58
CA SER A 73 -16.86 -12.87 10.32
C SER A 73 -15.81 -13.92 10.72
N GLN A 74 -14.84 -14.22 9.85
CA GLN A 74 -13.78 -15.20 10.14
C GLN A 74 -12.80 -14.69 11.22
N THR A 75 -12.50 -13.40 11.23
CA THR A 75 -11.60 -12.79 12.22
C THR A 75 -12.19 -12.84 13.64
N THR A 76 -13.52 -12.89 13.78
CA THR A 76 -14.19 -13.00 15.09
C THR A 76 -14.14 -14.42 15.68
N VAL A 77 -13.88 -15.46 14.87
CA VAL A 77 -13.97 -16.88 15.28
C VAL A 77 -12.64 -17.45 15.78
N ASN A 78 -11.50 -16.80 15.51
CA ASN A 78 -10.18 -17.29 15.92
C ASN A 78 -9.81 -16.99 17.39
N ALA A 79 -10.72 -16.46 18.22
CA ALA A 79 -10.55 -16.41 19.66
C ALA A 79 -10.92 -17.77 20.31
N VAL A 80 -10.24 -18.85 19.93
CA VAL A 80 -10.47 -20.16 20.54
C VAL A 80 -9.79 -20.20 21.91
N VAL A 81 -10.60 -20.19 22.97
CA VAL A 81 -10.18 -20.50 24.33
C VAL A 81 -9.64 -21.94 24.35
N GLY A 82 -8.35 -22.12 24.60
CA GLY A 82 -7.76 -23.41 25.01
C GLY A 82 -6.95 -24.24 23.99
N GLY A 83 -6.59 -23.72 22.82
CA GLY A 83 -5.79 -24.47 21.83
C GLY A 83 -4.31 -24.04 21.75
N PHE A 84 -3.37 -24.97 21.99
CA PHE A 84 -1.91 -24.80 21.80
C PHE A 84 -1.47 -24.89 20.31
N GLY A 85 -2.18 -24.21 19.41
CA GLY A 85 -1.72 -23.99 18.04
C GLY A 85 -0.98 -22.65 17.91
N PRO A 86 -0.10 -22.43 16.90
CA PRO A 86 0.43 -21.11 16.62
C PRO A 86 -0.74 -20.16 16.29
N GLN A 87 -1.09 -19.32 17.25
CA GLN A 87 -2.11 -18.29 17.13
C GLN A 87 -1.57 -17.18 16.24
N THR A 88 -1.84 -17.21 14.94
CA THR A 88 -1.62 -16.04 14.08
C THR A 88 -2.76 -15.06 14.35
N ILE A 89 -2.61 -14.21 15.37
CA ILE A 89 -3.56 -13.11 15.62
C ILE A 89 -3.42 -12.13 14.45
N THR A 90 -4.31 -12.24 13.45
CA THR A 90 -4.38 -11.27 12.36
C THR A 90 -5.14 -10.05 12.84
N THR A 91 -4.43 -8.93 13.06
CA THR A 91 -5.06 -7.64 13.40
C THR A 91 -5.56 -6.89 12.17
N VAL A 92 -5.34 -7.44 10.96
CA VAL A 92 -5.72 -6.86 9.68
C VAL A 92 -7.23 -6.69 9.59
N ARG A 93 -7.65 -5.53 9.13
CA ARG A 93 -9.05 -5.22 8.83
C ARG A 93 -9.16 -4.81 7.37
N VAL A 94 -10.25 -5.24 6.74
CA VAL A 94 -10.62 -4.85 5.37
C VAL A 94 -11.95 -4.10 5.38
N GLY A 95 -12.16 -3.22 4.40
CA GLY A 95 -13.36 -2.42 4.29
C GLY A 95 -13.52 -1.78 2.92
N MET A 96 -14.76 -1.42 2.59
CA MET A 96 -15.10 -0.88 1.28
C MET A 96 -14.47 0.49 1.06
N ASN A 97 -13.76 0.66 -0.06
CA ASN A 97 -13.10 1.90 -0.45
C ASN A 97 -13.36 2.22 -1.95
N ARG A 98 -12.63 3.19 -2.53
CA ARG A 98 -12.76 3.62 -3.94
C ARG A 98 -12.60 2.49 -4.98
N PHE A 99 -11.93 1.41 -4.61
CA PHE A 99 -11.65 0.28 -5.51
C PHE A 99 -12.74 -0.80 -5.45
N GLY A 100 -13.89 -0.51 -4.84
CA GLY A 100 -15.00 -1.45 -4.67
C GLY A 100 -15.48 -2.12 -5.96
N ASP A 101 -15.43 -1.44 -7.09
CA ASP A 101 -15.88 -1.91 -8.40
C ASP A 101 -14.76 -2.51 -9.28
N LEU A 102 -13.58 -2.75 -8.70
CA LEU A 102 -12.41 -3.27 -9.40
C LEU A 102 -11.98 -4.62 -8.82
N ASN A 103 -11.49 -5.50 -9.68
CA ASN A 103 -10.74 -6.68 -9.25
C ASN A 103 -9.28 -6.31 -8.91
N PRO A 104 -8.56 -7.13 -8.12
CA PRO A 104 -7.17 -6.82 -7.76
C PRO A 104 -6.24 -6.61 -8.97
N SER A 105 -6.44 -7.37 -10.05
CA SER A 105 -5.67 -7.19 -11.29
C SER A 105 -5.90 -5.83 -11.94
N GLU A 106 -7.15 -5.34 -11.94
CA GLU A 106 -7.48 -4.00 -12.46
C GLU A 106 -6.88 -2.90 -11.58
N VAL A 107 -6.82 -3.11 -10.26
CA VAL A 107 -6.15 -2.16 -9.35
C VAL A 107 -4.66 -2.10 -9.63
N VAL A 108 -3.99 -3.24 -9.79
CA VAL A 108 -2.57 -3.29 -10.14
C VAL A 108 -2.34 -2.59 -11.48
N GLU A 109 -3.12 -2.93 -12.50
CA GLU A 109 -2.97 -2.37 -13.86
C GLU A 109 -3.20 -0.85 -13.93
N GLN A 110 -4.09 -0.30 -13.10
CA GLN A 110 -4.50 1.11 -13.19
C GLN A 110 -3.91 2.02 -12.10
N PHE A 111 -3.43 1.47 -10.99
CA PHE A 111 -3.03 2.26 -9.80
C PHE A 111 -1.65 1.90 -9.24
N THR A 112 -0.93 0.94 -9.82
CA THR A 112 0.48 0.66 -9.52
C THR A 112 1.35 0.97 -10.73
N GLY A 113 2.66 1.08 -10.58
CA GLY A 113 3.49 1.61 -11.66
C GLY A 113 4.98 1.40 -11.50
N PHE A 114 5.41 0.51 -10.60
CA PHE A 114 6.82 0.15 -10.58
C PHE A 114 7.14 -0.72 -11.79
N ASN A 115 8.00 -0.21 -12.67
CA ASN A 115 8.49 -0.96 -13.82
C ASN A 115 9.84 -1.60 -13.49
N ASN A 116 9.84 -2.91 -13.28
CA ASN A 116 11.05 -3.67 -12.96
C ASN A 116 11.91 -4.01 -14.21
N THR A 117 11.47 -3.61 -15.41
CA THR A 117 12.19 -3.90 -16.66
C THR A 117 13.56 -3.23 -16.67
N ALA A 118 14.61 -4.03 -16.88
CA ALA A 118 16.01 -3.58 -16.87
C ALA A 118 16.45 -2.88 -15.56
N PHE A 119 15.70 -3.03 -14.47
CA PHE A 119 16.11 -2.52 -13.17
C PHE A 119 17.36 -3.25 -12.70
N ARG A 120 18.38 -2.47 -12.35
CA ARG A 120 19.58 -2.96 -11.68
C ARG A 120 19.66 -2.27 -10.35
N THR A 121 19.69 -3.05 -9.28
CA THR A 121 19.87 -2.49 -7.93
C THR A 121 21.14 -1.63 -7.91
N PRO A 122 21.03 -0.34 -7.56
CA PRO A 122 22.21 0.52 -7.43
C PRO A 122 23.19 -0.06 -6.41
N LYS A 123 24.48 0.31 -6.53
CA LYS A 123 25.49 -0.15 -5.58
C LYS A 123 25.06 0.25 -4.15
N PRO A 124 24.90 -0.72 -3.23
CA PRO A 124 24.42 -0.42 -1.89
C PRO A 124 25.45 0.39 -1.11
N SER A 125 24.96 1.21 -0.18
CA SER A 125 25.72 2.02 0.75
C SER A 125 25.42 1.56 2.19
N PRO A 126 26.14 0.54 2.71
CA PRO A 126 25.88 0.02 4.04
C PRO A 126 26.07 1.08 5.12
N LEU A 127 25.19 1.08 6.12
CA LEU A 127 25.34 1.86 7.35
C LEU A 127 26.02 0.96 8.40
N PRO A 128 26.87 1.50 9.29
CA PRO A 128 27.51 0.70 10.33
C PRO A 128 26.45 -0.08 11.13
N TYR A 129 26.59 -1.41 11.24
CA TYR A 129 25.54 -2.28 11.79
C TYR A 129 25.21 -1.95 13.26
N HIS A 130 26.18 -1.42 14.01
CA HIS A 130 26.03 -0.98 15.40
C HIS A 130 25.58 0.48 15.55
N SER A 131 25.15 1.13 14.45
CA SER A 131 24.59 2.49 14.54
C SER A 131 23.36 2.48 15.45
N TRP A 132 23.24 3.52 16.28
CA TRP A 132 22.08 3.66 17.15
C TRP A 132 20.83 3.97 16.33
N LYS A 133 19.69 3.38 16.73
CA LYS A 133 18.36 3.70 16.21
C LYS A 133 17.33 3.66 17.35
N PRO A 134 16.28 4.49 17.32
CA PRO A 134 15.16 4.38 18.25
C PRO A 134 14.40 3.04 18.10
N CYS A 135 13.66 2.63 19.12
CA CYS A 135 12.70 1.52 18.99
C CYS A 135 11.48 1.91 18.15
N CYS A 136 11.11 3.19 18.14
CA CYS A 136 10.00 3.74 17.37
C CYS A 136 10.42 5.05 16.70
N VAL A 137 10.12 5.15 15.41
CA VAL A 137 10.30 6.33 14.57
C VAL A 137 8.99 6.55 13.84
N ASP A 138 8.42 7.75 13.96
CA ASP A 138 7.25 8.16 13.18
C ASP A 138 7.46 9.60 12.69
N TRP A 139 7.89 9.74 11.44
CA TRP A 139 8.17 11.04 10.84
C TRP A 139 6.92 11.92 10.70
N ARG A 140 5.71 11.35 10.78
CA ARG A 140 4.45 12.11 10.80
C ARG A 140 4.38 12.95 12.08
N SER A 141 4.72 12.35 13.22
CA SER A 141 4.72 13.02 14.53
C SER A 141 5.77 14.13 14.61
N SER A 142 6.86 14.01 13.85
CA SER A 142 7.91 15.04 13.71
C SER A 142 7.59 16.11 12.65
N GLY A 143 6.43 16.03 11.99
CA GLY A 143 6.03 16.97 10.94
C GLY A 143 6.86 16.87 9.65
N ALA A 144 7.51 15.73 9.40
CA ALA A 144 8.36 15.44 8.23
C ALA A 144 7.66 14.58 7.17
N VAL A 145 6.32 14.64 7.13
CA VAL A 145 5.50 13.95 6.13
C VAL A 145 4.37 14.89 5.71
N THR A 146 4.26 15.16 4.40
CA THR A 146 3.14 15.92 3.82
C THR A 146 1.83 15.14 3.88
N GLY A 147 0.70 15.79 3.57
CA GLY A 147 -0.58 15.10 3.42
C GLY A 147 -0.53 13.95 2.41
N VAL A 148 -1.38 12.93 2.61
CA VAL A 148 -1.53 11.85 1.63
C VAL A 148 -2.21 12.39 0.38
N LYS A 149 -1.62 12.11 -0.78
CA LYS A 149 -2.12 12.51 -2.10
C LYS A 149 -2.81 11.34 -2.81
N PHE A 150 -3.40 11.60 -3.98
CA PHE A 150 -4.04 10.59 -4.82
C PHE A 150 -3.47 10.63 -6.25
N GLN A 151 -2.82 9.56 -6.68
CA GLN A 151 -2.20 9.46 -8.02
C GLN A 151 -3.21 9.30 -9.18
N GLY A 152 -4.49 8.98 -8.89
CA GLY A 152 -5.45 8.68 -9.96
C GLY A 152 -5.08 7.44 -10.76
N SER A 153 -5.51 7.39 -12.02
CA SER A 153 -5.25 6.28 -12.96
C SER A 153 -3.91 6.40 -13.69
N CYS A 154 -3.03 7.31 -13.25
CA CYS A 154 -1.67 7.41 -13.76
C CYS A 154 -0.76 6.49 -12.95
N LEU A 155 0.02 5.63 -13.62
CA LEU A 155 0.92 4.66 -13.00
C LEU A 155 2.20 5.32 -12.45
N SER A 156 2.01 6.30 -11.57
CA SER A 156 3.03 7.24 -11.10
C SER A 156 3.43 7.06 -9.64
N CYS A 157 3.06 5.94 -9.01
CA CYS A 157 3.45 5.62 -7.62
C CYS A 157 4.95 5.82 -7.37
N TRP A 158 5.78 5.53 -8.38
CA TRP A 158 7.23 5.72 -8.35
C TRP A 158 7.64 7.18 -8.13
N ALA A 159 6.92 8.14 -8.72
CA ALA A 159 7.15 9.58 -8.54
C ALA A 159 6.69 10.03 -7.15
N PHE A 160 5.49 9.61 -6.72
CA PHE A 160 4.96 9.91 -5.38
C PHE A 160 5.89 9.39 -4.27
N ALA A 161 6.39 8.16 -4.41
CA ALA A 161 7.26 7.56 -3.40
C ALA A 161 8.64 8.24 -3.31
N ALA A 162 9.15 8.76 -4.43
CA ALA A 162 10.39 9.54 -4.48
C ALA A 162 10.17 10.93 -3.87
N VAL A 163 9.10 11.63 -4.27
CA VAL A 163 8.74 12.95 -3.74
C VAL A 163 8.56 12.91 -2.23
N ALA A 164 7.77 11.98 -1.69
CA ALA A 164 7.54 11.89 -0.26
C ALA A 164 8.86 11.67 0.54
N ALA A 165 9.83 10.95 -0.04
CA ALA A 165 11.15 10.79 0.57
C ALA A 165 11.97 12.10 0.56
N ILE A 166 11.93 12.85 -0.55
CA ILE A 166 12.59 14.16 -0.67
C ILE A 166 11.96 15.19 0.27
N GLU A 167 10.63 15.26 0.34
CA GLU A 167 9.90 16.18 1.22
C GLU A 167 10.29 15.97 2.69
N GLY A 168 10.33 14.71 3.14
CA GLY A 168 10.74 14.37 4.50
C GLY A 168 12.20 14.69 4.78
N MET A 169 13.11 14.35 3.87
CA MET A 169 14.52 14.72 3.96
C MET A 169 14.71 16.24 4.05
N ASN A 170 13.98 17.01 3.23
CA ASN A 170 14.04 18.47 3.23
C ASN A 170 13.63 19.01 4.61
N LYS A 171 12.48 18.59 5.14
CA LYS A 171 12.02 19.00 6.47
C LYS A 171 13.04 18.69 7.57
N ILE A 172 13.62 17.49 7.54
CA ILE A 172 14.61 17.07 8.54
C ILE A 172 15.87 17.95 8.49
N ARG A 173 16.28 18.36 7.29
CA ARG A 173 17.51 19.14 7.09
C ARG A 173 17.31 20.64 7.33
N THR A 174 16.25 21.22 6.78
CA THR A 174 16.06 22.67 6.70
C THR A 174 15.04 23.18 7.72
N GLY A 175 14.22 22.29 8.27
CA GLY A 175 13.07 22.67 9.09
C GLY A 175 11.82 23.02 8.27
N GLU A 176 11.89 23.01 6.94
CA GLU A 176 10.78 23.40 6.06
C GLU A 176 10.12 22.18 5.39
N LEU A 177 8.82 22.01 5.63
CA LEU A 177 8.02 21.00 4.96
C LEU A 177 7.35 21.66 3.76
N VAL A 178 7.80 21.30 2.56
CA VAL A 178 7.26 21.82 1.30
C VAL A 178 6.59 20.67 0.57
N SER A 179 5.40 20.88 -0.01
CA SER A 179 4.82 19.90 -0.91
C SER A 179 5.45 20.06 -2.29
N LEU A 180 6.13 19.01 -2.76
CA LEU A 180 6.87 18.99 -4.02
C LEU A 180 6.04 18.37 -5.15
N SER A 181 6.44 18.66 -6.39
CA SER A 181 5.72 18.24 -7.60
C SER A 181 6.08 16.82 -8.02
N GLU A 182 5.12 15.90 -7.98
CA GLU A 182 5.24 14.62 -8.69
C GLU A 182 5.18 14.80 -10.20
N GLN A 183 4.43 15.81 -10.69
CA GLN A 183 4.26 16.05 -12.11
C GLN A 183 5.58 16.36 -12.81
N GLN A 184 6.47 17.12 -12.16
CA GLN A 184 7.81 17.37 -12.68
C GLN A 184 8.56 16.06 -12.97
N LEU A 185 8.46 15.05 -12.09
CA LEU A 185 9.06 13.74 -12.32
C LEU A 185 8.35 13.00 -13.45
N VAL A 186 7.01 12.98 -13.45
CA VAL A 186 6.20 12.31 -14.48
C VAL A 186 6.52 12.83 -15.89
N ASP A 187 6.74 14.13 -16.04
CA ASP A 187 6.98 14.76 -17.34
C ASP A 187 8.46 14.73 -17.76
N CYS A 188 9.39 14.79 -16.80
CA CYS A 188 10.81 15.03 -17.07
C CYS A 188 11.73 13.82 -16.88
N ASP A 189 11.33 12.76 -16.16
CA ASP A 189 12.19 11.58 -15.96
C ASP A 189 12.20 10.68 -17.20
N THR A 190 13.24 10.84 -18.02
CA THR A 190 13.47 10.02 -19.22
C THR A 190 13.92 8.60 -18.92
N GLY A 191 14.25 8.27 -17.66
CA GLY A 191 14.51 6.90 -17.20
C GLY A 191 13.23 6.12 -16.87
N SER A 192 12.09 6.80 -16.84
CA SER A 192 10.74 6.27 -16.60
C SER A 192 9.84 6.52 -17.82
N SER A 193 8.58 6.08 -17.75
CA SER A 193 7.59 6.22 -18.83
C SER A 193 6.34 6.95 -18.35
N GLY A 194 6.52 7.97 -17.50
CA GLY A 194 5.44 8.81 -16.97
C GLY A 194 4.30 8.00 -16.36
N CYS A 195 3.10 8.12 -16.95
CA CYS A 195 1.90 7.40 -16.52
C CYS A 195 1.81 5.94 -16.98
N SER A 196 2.80 5.43 -17.69
CA SER A 196 2.90 4.00 -18.08
C SER A 196 3.80 3.21 -17.12
N GLY A 197 4.25 3.82 -16.03
CA GLY A 197 5.14 3.22 -15.04
C GLY A 197 6.56 3.76 -15.09
N GLY A 198 7.31 3.51 -14.03
CA GLY A 198 8.64 4.09 -13.84
C GLY A 198 9.33 3.54 -12.61
N ARG A 199 10.43 4.19 -12.24
CA ARG A 199 11.27 3.77 -11.12
C ARG A 199 11.66 4.97 -10.26
N SER A 200 11.58 4.81 -8.95
CA SER A 200 11.93 5.88 -8.02
C SER A 200 13.44 6.14 -7.99
N ASP A 201 14.31 5.20 -8.40
CA ASP A 201 15.76 5.45 -8.47
C ASP A 201 16.13 6.40 -9.61
N THR A 202 15.49 6.30 -10.78
CA THR A 202 15.68 7.26 -11.88
C THR A 202 15.10 8.61 -11.54
N ALA A 203 13.95 8.63 -10.85
CA ALA A 203 13.32 9.85 -10.37
C ALA A 203 14.22 10.63 -9.39
N LEU A 204 14.81 9.94 -8.40
CA LEU A 204 15.79 10.54 -7.50
C LEU A 204 17.07 10.97 -8.24
N GLY A 205 17.50 10.21 -9.23
CA GLY A 205 18.61 10.58 -10.11
C GLY A 205 18.35 11.86 -10.91
N LEU A 206 17.15 12.01 -11.48
CA LEU A 206 16.73 13.23 -12.16
C LEU A 206 16.70 14.41 -11.19
N ALA A 207 16.06 14.26 -10.03
CA ALA A 207 16.01 15.30 -9.01
C ALA A 207 17.41 15.77 -8.61
N ALA A 208 18.34 14.82 -8.41
CA ALA A 208 19.74 15.14 -8.13
C ALA A 208 20.44 15.87 -9.29
N ALA A 209 20.23 15.41 -10.54
CA ALA A 209 20.83 16.04 -11.72
C ALA A 209 20.32 17.47 -11.97
N ARG A 210 19.09 17.77 -11.54
CA ARG A 210 18.48 19.11 -11.60
C ARG A 210 18.75 19.95 -10.35
N GLY A 211 19.39 19.37 -9.32
CA GLY A 211 19.70 20.02 -8.06
C GLY A 211 18.52 20.12 -7.07
N GLY A 212 17.38 19.53 -7.40
CA GLY A 212 16.17 19.57 -6.60
C GLY A 212 14.88 19.32 -7.37
N LEU A 213 13.75 19.60 -6.71
CA LEU A 213 12.41 19.62 -7.29
C LEU A 213 11.69 20.94 -6.96
N THR A 214 10.77 21.33 -7.82
CA THR A 214 9.85 22.45 -7.58
C THR A 214 8.65 22.01 -6.72
N SER A 215 7.89 22.99 -6.24
CA SER A 215 6.70 22.75 -5.41
C SER A 215 5.49 22.30 -6.24
N GLU A 216 4.60 21.52 -5.62
CA GLU A 216 3.27 21.17 -6.13
C GLU A 216 2.50 22.39 -6.65
N ALA A 217 2.55 23.51 -5.92
CA ALA A 217 1.83 24.74 -6.29
C ALA A 217 2.29 25.35 -7.63
N LYS A 218 3.55 25.14 -8.03
CA LYS A 218 4.14 25.72 -9.25
C LYS A 218 4.07 24.76 -10.44
N TYR A 219 4.07 23.46 -10.18
CA TYR A 219 3.91 22.42 -11.18
C TYR A 219 2.89 21.39 -10.67
N PRO A 220 1.58 21.71 -10.72
CA PRO A 220 0.54 20.88 -10.13
C PRO A 220 0.39 19.51 -10.80
N TYR A 221 0.00 18.53 -10.01
CA TYR A 221 -0.31 17.19 -10.50
C TYR A 221 -1.57 17.17 -11.37
N SER A 222 -1.39 16.70 -12.61
CA SER A 222 -2.45 16.59 -13.62
C SER A 222 -2.92 15.15 -13.84
N GLY A 223 -2.17 14.15 -13.37
CA GLY A 223 -2.50 12.74 -13.55
C GLY A 223 -2.40 12.25 -14.99
N ILE A 224 -1.70 12.99 -15.85
CA ILE A 224 -1.38 12.62 -17.23
C ILE A 224 0.08 13.03 -17.50
N GLN A 225 0.75 12.32 -18.41
CA GLN A 225 2.09 12.72 -18.84
C GLN A 225 1.98 13.86 -19.86
N GLY A 226 2.63 14.97 -19.56
CA GLY A 226 2.80 16.12 -20.44
C GLY A 226 4.24 16.28 -20.93
N SER A 227 4.50 17.43 -21.53
CA SER A 227 5.86 17.84 -21.89
C SER A 227 6.57 18.41 -20.67
N CYS A 228 7.85 18.06 -20.48
CA CYS A 228 8.68 18.61 -19.41
C CYS A 228 8.82 20.14 -19.54
N ASP A 229 8.31 20.88 -18.55
CA ASP A 229 8.59 22.30 -18.37
C ASP A 229 10.01 22.50 -17.82
N VAL A 230 10.96 22.71 -18.74
CA VAL A 230 12.39 22.78 -18.41
C VAL A 230 12.74 23.99 -17.55
N ASP A 231 12.01 25.10 -17.66
CA ASP A 231 12.29 26.32 -16.90
C ASP A 231 11.98 26.11 -15.43
N LYS A 232 10.81 25.52 -15.13
CA LYS A 232 10.44 25.10 -13.77
C LYS A 232 11.34 23.99 -13.25
N SER A 233 11.85 23.14 -14.15
CA SER A 233 12.68 21.99 -13.78
C SER A 233 14.14 22.35 -13.46
N LEU A 234 14.66 23.48 -13.96
CA LEU A 234 16.07 23.85 -13.81
C LEU A 234 16.33 24.93 -12.76
N PHE A 235 15.43 25.88 -12.58
CA PHE A 235 15.72 27.11 -11.84
C PHE A 235 14.87 27.33 -10.59
N ASP A 236 13.87 26.48 -10.34
CA ASP A 236 12.89 26.66 -9.26
C ASP A 236 12.87 25.49 -8.27
N ASN A 237 14.04 25.18 -7.71
CA ASN A 237 14.18 24.11 -6.72
C ASN A 237 13.76 24.60 -5.33
N GLN A 238 12.69 24.01 -4.79
CA GLN A 238 12.18 24.28 -3.44
C GLN A 238 12.73 23.28 -2.39
N ALA A 239 13.29 22.16 -2.85
CA ALA A 239 14.04 21.22 -2.02
C ALA A 239 15.28 20.76 -2.77
N SER A 240 16.46 20.86 -2.14
CA SER A 240 17.72 20.48 -2.78
C SER A 240 18.02 19.00 -2.63
N VAL A 241 18.41 18.37 -3.75
CA VAL A 241 18.81 16.96 -3.82
C VAL A 241 20.18 16.90 -4.50
N LYS A 242 21.14 16.20 -3.89
CA LYS A 242 22.49 15.98 -4.44
C LYS A 242 22.71 14.57 -4.98
N GLY A 243 21.85 13.64 -4.60
CA GLY A 243 21.97 12.24 -5.00
C GLY A 243 20.97 11.37 -4.26
N PHE A 244 21.26 10.07 -4.24
CA PHE A 244 20.55 9.08 -3.44
C PHE A 244 21.49 7.95 -3.06
N LYS A 245 21.10 7.17 -2.06
CA LYS A 245 21.83 5.97 -1.62
C LYS A 245 20.88 4.78 -1.60
N ALA A 246 21.34 3.66 -2.14
CA ALA A 246 20.67 2.38 -1.98
C ALA A 246 21.03 1.76 -0.62
N VAL A 247 20.02 1.28 0.08
CA VAL A 247 20.17 0.45 1.28
C VAL A 247 20.56 -0.97 0.83
N PRO A 248 21.43 -1.69 1.56
CA PRO A 248 21.66 -3.10 1.30
C PRO A 248 20.35 -3.88 1.14
N PRO A 249 20.18 -4.61 0.02
CA PRO A 249 18.95 -5.34 -0.23
C PRO A 249 18.82 -6.53 0.72
N ASN A 250 17.59 -6.88 1.04
CA ASN A 250 17.20 -8.02 1.86
C ASN A 250 17.72 -7.95 3.32
N ASP A 251 17.85 -6.72 3.84
CA ASP A 251 18.32 -6.43 5.19
C ASP A 251 17.40 -5.40 5.87
N GLU A 252 16.38 -5.88 6.58
CA GLU A 252 15.44 -5.04 7.33
C GLU A 252 16.13 -4.22 8.44
N HIS A 253 17.30 -4.64 8.94
CA HIS A 253 18.05 -3.89 9.93
C HIS A 253 18.72 -2.67 9.29
N GLN A 254 19.36 -2.84 8.13
CA GLN A 254 19.89 -1.71 7.35
C GLN A 254 18.78 -0.75 6.91
N LEU A 255 17.60 -1.27 6.55
CA LEU A 255 16.42 -0.43 6.28
C LEU A 255 15.99 0.35 7.52
N ALA A 256 15.97 -0.28 8.70
CA ALA A 256 15.58 0.41 9.95
C ALA A 256 16.56 1.52 10.31
N LEU A 257 17.86 1.32 10.08
CA LEU A 257 18.89 2.34 10.26
C LEU A 257 18.68 3.53 9.29
N ALA A 258 18.36 3.26 8.02
CA ALA A 258 18.07 4.32 7.06
C ALA A 258 16.78 5.09 7.42
N VAL A 259 15.71 4.38 7.79
CA VAL A 259 14.42 4.98 8.20
C VAL A 259 14.56 5.82 9.46
N ALA A 260 15.47 5.44 10.39
CA ALA A 260 15.77 6.23 11.56
C ALA A 260 16.42 7.59 11.24
N MET A 261 17.01 7.74 10.05
CA MET A 261 17.59 9.01 9.59
C MET A 261 16.58 9.87 8.83
N GLN A 262 15.72 9.27 8.01
CA GLN A 262 14.75 9.96 7.14
C GLN A 262 13.79 8.96 6.48
N PRO A 263 12.69 9.40 5.83
CA PRO A 263 11.85 8.51 5.04
C PRO A 263 12.58 7.84 3.87
N VAL A 264 12.22 6.60 3.58
CA VAL A 264 12.88 5.72 2.58
C VAL A 264 11.87 5.20 1.57
N THR A 265 12.20 5.25 0.28
CA THR A 265 11.39 4.67 -0.78
C THR A 265 11.60 3.16 -0.85
N VAL A 266 10.51 2.39 -1.00
CA VAL A 266 10.53 0.93 -1.16
C VAL A 266 9.55 0.49 -2.23
N TYR A 267 9.72 -0.73 -2.74
CA TYR A 267 8.76 -1.39 -3.60
C TYR A 267 8.10 -2.57 -2.89
N ILE A 268 6.81 -2.74 -3.10
CA ILE A 268 6.01 -3.81 -2.50
C ILE A 268 5.12 -4.50 -3.55
N ASP A 269 4.72 -5.73 -3.25
CA ASP A 269 3.62 -6.40 -3.95
C ASP A 269 2.26 -5.95 -3.36
N ALA A 270 1.51 -5.19 -4.15
CA ALA A 270 0.18 -4.69 -3.82
C ALA A 270 -0.96 -5.49 -4.49
N SER A 271 -0.69 -6.70 -5.01
CA SER A 271 -1.64 -7.47 -5.85
C SER A 271 -2.75 -8.17 -5.09
N ALA A 272 -2.64 -8.26 -3.76
CA ALA A 272 -3.58 -9.01 -2.95
C ALA A 272 -4.89 -8.24 -2.72
N TRP A 273 -5.99 -8.99 -2.65
CA TRP A 273 -7.32 -8.45 -2.38
C TRP A 273 -7.39 -7.77 -1.00
N GLU A 274 -6.74 -8.35 0.00
CA GLU A 274 -6.65 -7.81 1.36
C GLU A 274 -5.87 -6.49 1.40
N PHE A 275 -4.86 -6.33 0.52
CA PHE A 275 -4.15 -5.07 0.36
C PHE A 275 -5.08 -4.02 -0.29
N GLN A 276 -5.77 -4.39 -1.37
CA GLN A 276 -6.74 -3.52 -2.05
C GLN A 276 -7.77 -2.93 -1.07
N PHE A 277 -8.28 -3.74 -0.14
CA PHE A 277 -9.32 -3.33 0.82
C PHE A 277 -8.82 -3.06 2.23
N TYR A 278 -7.51 -2.97 2.46
CA TYR A 278 -6.93 -2.72 3.78
C TYR A 278 -7.51 -1.44 4.42
N THR A 279 -7.82 -1.51 5.73
CA THR A 279 -8.29 -0.38 6.55
C THR A 279 -7.60 -0.28 7.93
N GLY A 280 -6.70 -1.20 8.27
CA GLY A 280 -5.92 -1.11 9.50
C GLY A 280 -5.37 -2.44 9.99
N GLY A 281 -4.57 -2.39 11.06
CA GLY A 281 -3.87 -3.54 11.62
C GLY A 281 -2.51 -3.79 10.96
N ILE A 282 -1.75 -4.76 11.46
CA ILE A 282 -0.42 -5.09 10.91
C ILE A 282 -0.59 -6.11 9.79
N TYR A 283 -0.38 -5.68 8.57
CA TYR A 283 -0.45 -6.48 7.35
C TYR A 283 0.74 -7.43 7.25
N ARG A 284 0.43 -8.72 7.09
CA ARG A 284 1.41 -9.82 6.99
C ARG A 284 1.32 -10.58 5.66
N GLY A 285 0.42 -10.14 4.78
CA GLY A 285 0.02 -10.85 3.57
C GLY A 285 -1.47 -11.21 3.58
N PRO A 286 -1.94 -11.93 2.54
CA PRO A 286 -1.13 -12.54 1.48
C PRO A 286 -0.43 -11.50 0.59
N CYS A 287 0.80 -11.79 0.17
CA CYS A 287 1.57 -11.04 -0.83
C CYS A 287 2.83 -11.85 -1.17
N SER A 288 3.47 -11.55 -2.29
CA SER A 288 4.71 -12.21 -2.69
C SER A 288 5.91 -11.64 -1.93
N SER A 289 6.80 -12.54 -1.49
CA SER A 289 8.14 -12.19 -1.04
C SER A 289 9.13 -12.04 -2.19
N GLU A 290 8.75 -12.32 -3.44
CA GLU A 290 9.66 -12.35 -4.58
C GLU A 290 9.89 -10.94 -5.16
N ALA A 291 11.15 -10.58 -5.34
CA ALA A 291 11.55 -9.28 -5.91
C ALA A 291 11.00 -9.05 -7.33
N THR A 292 10.67 -10.11 -8.07
CA THR A 292 10.08 -10.00 -9.42
C THR A 292 8.59 -9.67 -9.41
N ARG A 293 7.94 -9.71 -8.24
CA ARG A 293 6.49 -9.56 -8.08
C ARG A 293 6.10 -8.24 -7.42
N VAL A 294 7.05 -7.46 -6.91
CA VAL A 294 6.78 -6.10 -6.45
C VAL A 294 6.37 -5.23 -7.64
N ASN A 295 5.32 -4.44 -7.47
CA ASN A 295 4.67 -3.66 -8.54
C ASN A 295 4.27 -2.25 -8.12
N HIS A 296 4.33 -1.95 -6.82
CA HIS A 296 3.91 -0.67 -6.26
C HIS A 296 5.03 -0.02 -5.47
N ALA A 297 5.17 1.29 -5.60
CA ALA A 297 6.16 2.08 -4.86
C ALA A 297 5.48 2.84 -3.74
N VAL A 298 6.04 2.76 -2.53
CA VAL A 298 5.56 3.46 -1.33
C VAL A 298 6.74 4.04 -0.55
N THR A 299 6.47 4.89 0.42
CA THR A 299 7.52 5.48 1.27
C THR A 299 7.36 5.00 2.70
N ILE A 300 8.39 4.35 3.25
CA ILE A 300 8.46 4.05 4.67
C ILE A 300 8.76 5.36 5.42
N VAL A 301 7.81 5.80 6.23
CA VAL A 301 7.88 7.04 7.02
C VAL A 301 8.11 6.75 8.51
N GLY A 302 8.36 5.49 8.87
CA GLY A 302 8.60 5.11 10.25
C GLY A 302 8.53 3.60 10.49
N TYR A 303 8.76 3.22 11.73
CA TYR A 303 8.54 1.88 12.26
C TYR A 303 8.34 1.95 13.77
N CYS A 304 7.71 0.94 14.34
CA CYS A 304 7.66 0.75 15.79
C CYS A 304 8.00 -0.69 16.15
N GLU A 305 8.76 -0.87 17.22
CA GLU A 305 9.15 -2.18 17.77
C GLU A 305 8.50 -2.34 19.14
N GLY A 306 7.23 -2.78 19.15
CA GLY A 306 6.53 -3.12 20.39
C GLY A 306 7.05 -4.43 21.01
N PRO A 307 6.71 -4.71 22.28
CA PRO A 307 7.10 -5.96 22.94
C PRO A 307 6.46 -7.17 22.24
N GLY A 308 7.28 -8.19 21.93
CA GLY A 308 6.87 -9.40 21.22
C GLY A 308 6.92 -9.27 19.69
N ASP A 309 7.27 -10.34 19.00
CA ASP A 309 7.53 -10.33 17.54
C ASP A 309 6.30 -9.92 16.70
N ASN A 310 5.09 -10.11 17.24
CA ASN A 310 3.85 -9.75 16.55
C ASN A 310 3.51 -8.25 16.58
N ASN A 311 4.29 -7.42 17.30
CA ASN A 311 4.04 -5.99 17.49
C ASN A 311 5.07 -5.08 16.80
N LYS A 312 5.89 -5.63 15.91
CA LYS A 312 6.83 -4.87 15.10
C LYS A 312 6.24 -4.58 13.71
N TYR A 313 6.28 -3.32 13.30
CA TYR A 313 5.74 -2.91 12.01
C TYR A 313 6.45 -1.69 11.42
N TRP A 314 6.45 -1.63 10.10
CA TRP A 314 6.76 -0.45 9.29
C TRP A 314 5.52 0.42 9.12
N ILE A 315 5.70 1.72 8.98
CA ILE A 315 4.65 2.68 8.63
C ILE A 315 4.91 3.12 7.20
N ALA A 316 4.08 2.69 6.25
CA ALA A 316 4.23 3.05 4.84
C ALA A 316 3.14 4.06 4.41
N LYS A 317 3.56 5.17 3.81
CA LYS A 317 2.69 6.15 3.15
C LYS A 317 2.36 5.66 1.74
N ASN A 318 1.07 5.56 1.43
CA ASN A 318 0.57 5.21 0.10
C ASN A 318 0.17 6.49 -0.69
N SER A 319 -0.11 6.33 -1.99
CA SER A 319 -0.51 7.38 -2.94
C SER A 319 -1.96 7.22 -3.42
N TRP A 320 -2.80 6.54 -2.64
CA TRP A 320 -4.17 6.15 -3.00
C TRP A 320 -5.26 6.93 -2.24
N SER A 321 -4.99 8.19 -1.88
CA SER A 321 -5.85 9.02 -1.01
C SER A 321 -5.87 8.57 0.46
N ASN A 322 -6.37 9.45 1.32
CA ASN A 322 -6.60 9.17 2.74
C ASN A 322 -7.81 8.26 3.00
N ASP A 323 -8.67 8.04 2.01
CA ASP A 323 -9.82 7.12 2.09
C ASP A 323 -9.42 5.63 1.99
N TRP A 324 -8.18 5.34 1.58
CA TRP A 324 -7.63 3.99 1.55
C TRP A 324 -6.76 3.74 2.79
N GLY A 325 -6.77 2.51 3.31
CA GLY A 325 -5.92 2.14 4.45
C GLY A 325 -6.29 2.84 5.75
N ASP A 326 -5.30 2.95 6.64
CA ASP A 326 -5.42 3.77 7.84
C ASP A 326 -5.03 5.21 7.48
N GLN A 327 -6.02 5.99 7.03
CA GLN A 327 -5.84 7.38 6.61
C GLN A 327 -4.77 7.58 5.52
N GLY A 328 -4.67 6.63 4.59
CA GLY A 328 -3.67 6.62 3.51
C GLY A 328 -2.36 5.90 3.84
N TYR A 329 -2.27 5.29 5.01
CA TYR A 329 -1.11 4.51 5.44
C TYR A 329 -1.43 3.03 5.55
N ILE A 330 -0.38 2.21 5.51
CA ILE A 330 -0.43 0.79 5.86
C ILE A 330 0.67 0.45 6.84
N TYR A 331 0.34 -0.39 7.83
CA TYR A 331 1.33 -0.98 8.73
C TYR A 331 1.73 -2.36 8.19
N LEU A 332 2.98 -2.50 7.77
CA LEU A 332 3.52 -3.77 7.26
C LEU A 332 4.32 -4.44 8.35
N ALA A 333 4.22 -5.76 8.49
CA ALA A 333 5.02 -6.49 9.45
C ALA A 333 6.53 -6.27 9.24
N LYS A 334 7.25 -6.08 10.35
CA LYS A 334 8.70 -5.89 10.38
C LYS A 334 9.40 -7.09 11.02
N ASP A 335 10.64 -7.34 10.61
CA ASP A 335 11.50 -8.44 11.06
C ASP A 335 10.85 -9.81 10.81
N VAL A 336 10.33 -10.00 9.60
CA VAL A 336 9.70 -11.26 9.20
C VAL A 336 10.75 -12.28 8.75
N SER A 337 10.36 -13.55 8.66
CA SER A 337 11.28 -14.62 8.22
C SER A 337 11.72 -14.50 6.76
N TRP A 338 10.97 -13.77 5.93
CA TRP A 338 11.36 -13.46 4.56
C TRP A 338 12.47 -12.41 4.56
N ARG A 339 13.66 -12.77 4.04
CA ARG A 339 14.77 -11.83 3.91
C ARG A 339 14.42 -10.60 3.08
N THR A 340 13.49 -10.74 2.13
CA THR A 340 12.97 -9.66 1.29
C THR A 340 12.00 -8.74 2.03
N GLY A 341 11.70 -9.00 3.31
CA GLY A 341 10.72 -8.28 4.11
C GLY A 341 9.27 -8.57 3.68
N THR A 342 8.31 -8.04 4.45
CA THR A 342 6.89 -8.18 4.12
C THR A 342 6.59 -7.60 2.74
N CYS A 343 5.99 -8.41 1.86
CA CYS A 343 5.64 -8.05 0.50
C CYS A 343 6.82 -7.55 -0.37
N GLY A 344 8.06 -7.93 -0.04
CA GLY A 344 9.25 -7.55 -0.80
C GLY A 344 9.82 -6.16 -0.46
N LEU A 345 9.35 -5.50 0.60
CA LEU A 345 9.75 -4.12 0.95
C LEU A 345 11.26 -3.91 1.11
N ALA A 346 12.03 -4.95 1.47
CA ALA A 346 13.47 -4.86 1.70
C ALA A 346 14.30 -5.17 0.44
N THR A 347 13.66 -5.49 -0.69
CA THR A 347 14.36 -5.93 -1.91
C THR A 347 15.20 -4.84 -2.57
N SER A 348 14.72 -3.59 -2.58
CA SER A 348 15.45 -2.46 -3.18
C SER A 348 15.07 -1.12 -2.54
N PRO A 349 15.47 -0.86 -1.28
CA PRO A 349 15.20 0.40 -0.60
C PRO A 349 16.24 1.46 -0.99
N PHE A 350 15.83 2.72 -1.09
CA PHE A 350 16.76 3.83 -1.27
C PHE A 350 16.19 5.15 -0.74
N TYR A 351 17.09 6.08 -0.42
CA TYR A 351 16.74 7.38 0.14
C TYR A 351 17.55 8.50 -0.53
N PRO A 352 16.95 9.70 -0.71
CA PRO A 352 17.65 10.85 -1.27
C PRO A 352 18.74 11.36 -0.33
N THR A 353 19.72 12.08 -0.88
CA THR A 353 20.76 12.79 -0.12
C THR A 353 20.82 14.26 -0.54
N ALA A 354 21.27 15.13 0.37
CA ALA A 354 21.19 16.57 0.24
C ALA A 354 22.52 17.29 0.47
#